data_AF-A0AAD6VEL5-F1
#
_entry.id   AF-A0AAD6VEL5-F1
#
_cell.length_a   1.000
_cell.length_b   1.000
_cell.length_c   1.000
_cell.angle_alpha   90.00
_cell.angle_beta   90.00
_cell.angle_gamma   90.00
#
_symmetry.space_group_name_H-M   'P 1'
#
loop_
_entity.id
_entity.type
_entity.pdbx_description
1 polymer ?
#
loop_
_entity_poly.entity_id
_entity_poly.type
_entity_poly.pdbx_seq_one_letter_code
_entity_poly.pdbx_strand_id
1 'polypeptide(L)'
;MLSCSPFKCARARRNSYCEGGHGLSIGSLGKGGSVADVTNVFIESTVMKSCLYGARFKSWTGGNGIARNITWKDITFLNVPFPIYVTQNYWDQELGPRPNTSSTNNTHIQDFLFQGFTGTVRDGPFVEGSCVTDPCWYFVAGATGREVAILDLYPGTATNVVARDIFARTESGQPVAVMCNATTVTNDVGFKCVDGPFVRTKAGL
;
A
#
# COMPACT_ATOMS: atom_id res chain seq x y z
N MET A 1 -0.78 -0.83 14.83
CA MET A 1 -0.47 0.59 15.17
C MET A 1 -0.50 1.40 13.88
N LEU A 2 -1.22 2.53 13.84
CA LEU A 2 -1.13 3.50 12.75
C LEU A 2 0.16 4.30 12.98
N SER A 3 1.09 4.30 12.03
CA SER A 3 2.31 5.10 12.14
C SER A 3 2.37 6.14 11.01
N CYS A 4 2.76 7.36 11.39
CA CYS A 4 3.08 8.46 10.50
C CYS A 4 4.50 8.92 10.86
N SER A 5 5.48 8.71 9.99
CA SER A 5 6.88 9.10 10.22
C SER A 5 7.49 9.66 8.92
N PRO A 6 8.45 10.60 8.94
CA PRO A 6 8.86 11.52 10.00
C PRO A 6 8.30 12.96 9.84
N PHE A 7 7.51 13.26 8.79
CA PHE A 7 7.01 14.63 8.55
C PHE A 7 5.48 14.73 8.50
N LYS A 8 5.00 15.66 9.35
CA LYS A 8 3.69 16.32 9.43
C LYS A 8 2.46 15.58 8.91
N CYS A 9 2.10 14.41 9.44
CA CYS A 9 0.68 14.05 9.49
C CYS A 9 0.07 14.63 10.78
N ALA A 10 -0.97 15.46 10.66
CA ALA A 10 -1.83 15.70 11.81
C ALA A 10 -2.35 14.34 12.32
N ARG A 11 -2.26 14.06 13.62
CA ARG A 11 -2.54 12.74 14.23
C ARG A 11 -4.02 12.29 14.18
N ALA A 12 -4.83 12.87 13.31
CA ALA A 12 -6.24 12.54 13.16
C ALA A 12 -6.43 11.47 12.06
N ARG A 13 -7.36 10.55 12.28
CA ARG A 13 -7.81 9.59 11.25
C ARG A 13 -8.74 10.22 10.21
N ARG A 14 -9.08 11.51 10.37
CA ARG A 14 -9.95 12.28 9.49
C ARG A 14 -9.42 13.70 9.36
N ASN A 15 -9.65 14.34 8.22
CA ASN A 15 -9.31 15.75 7.97
C ASN A 15 -7.84 16.05 8.23
N SER A 16 -6.97 15.18 7.73
CA SER A 16 -5.54 15.26 7.96
C SER A 16 -4.80 15.76 6.73
N TYR A 17 -3.70 16.45 6.98
CA TYR A 17 -2.72 16.80 5.97
C TYR A 17 -1.41 16.17 6.37
N CYS A 18 -0.80 15.45 5.43
CA CYS A 18 0.43 14.70 5.54
C CYS A 18 1.38 15.20 4.45
N GLU A 19 2.56 15.71 4.83
CA GLU A 19 3.55 16.16 3.85
C GLU A 19 4.95 15.61 4.15
N GLY A 20 5.55 14.94 3.17
CA GLY A 20 6.81 14.24 3.32
C GLY A 20 6.69 12.87 4.02
N GLY A 21 7.82 12.20 4.23
CA GLY A 21 7.89 10.95 4.98
C GLY A 21 7.22 9.74 4.29
N HIS A 22 6.81 8.75 5.09
CA HIS A 22 6.40 7.42 4.65
C HIS A 22 4.88 7.23 4.54
N GLY A 23 4.11 8.32 4.61
CA GLY A 23 2.66 8.29 4.53
C GLY A 23 1.94 7.66 5.73
N LEU A 24 0.67 7.31 5.53
CA LEU A 24 -0.15 6.70 6.57
C LEU A 24 -0.07 5.17 6.49
N SER A 25 0.48 4.56 7.54
CA SER A 25 0.81 3.13 7.53
C SER A 25 0.09 2.34 8.61
N ILE A 26 -0.56 1.24 8.23
CA ILE A 26 -1.02 0.19 9.14
C ILE A 26 0.02 -0.93 9.15
N GLY A 27 0.66 -1.13 10.31
CA GLY A 27 1.70 -2.15 10.50
C GLY A 27 3.05 -1.57 10.99
N SER A 28 4.12 -2.35 10.98
CA SER A 28 4.19 -3.74 10.49
C SER A 28 3.58 -4.74 11.47
N LEU A 29 2.86 -5.74 10.95
CA LEU A 29 2.18 -6.77 11.72
C LEU A 29 2.88 -8.12 11.60
N GLY A 30 2.93 -8.88 12.70
CA GLY A 30 3.41 -10.26 12.71
C GLY A 30 4.93 -10.44 12.67
N LYS A 31 5.69 -9.48 13.21
CA LYS A 31 7.17 -9.59 13.28
C LYS A 31 7.59 -10.91 13.93
N GLY A 32 8.54 -11.61 13.33
CA GLY A 32 9.05 -12.88 13.84
C GLY A 32 8.00 -14.00 13.93
N GLY A 33 6.97 -13.96 13.09
CA GLY A 33 5.89 -14.95 13.12
C GLY A 33 4.88 -14.74 14.25
N SER A 34 4.93 -13.61 14.97
CA SER A 34 3.92 -13.30 15.98
C SER A 34 2.52 -13.18 15.38
N VAL A 35 1.51 -13.48 16.18
CA VAL A 35 0.10 -13.21 15.85
C VAL A 35 -0.16 -11.72 16.13
N ALA A 36 -0.62 -10.98 15.12
CA ALA A 36 -0.95 -9.58 15.28
C ALA A 36 -2.25 -9.25 14.55
N ASP A 37 -3.20 -8.71 15.30
CA ASP A 37 -4.53 -8.39 14.78
C ASP A 37 -4.79 -6.89 14.76
N VAL A 38 -5.44 -6.41 13.70
CA VAL A 38 -5.94 -5.05 13.59
C VAL A 38 -7.32 -5.08 12.95
N THR A 39 -8.30 -4.43 13.58
CA THR A 39 -9.66 -4.41 13.04
C THR A 39 -10.27 -3.02 13.14
N ASN A 40 -11.26 -2.75 12.28
CA ASN A 40 -12.12 -1.57 12.34
C ASN A 40 -11.34 -0.25 12.26
N VAL A 41 -10.50 -0.12 11.22
CA VAL A 41 -9.76 1.13 10.96
C VAL A 41 -10.45 1.89 9.85
N PHE A 42 -10.84 3.13 10.14
CA PHE A 42 -11.44 4.02 9.17
C PHE A 42 -10.60 5.30 9.09
N ILE A 43 -10.07 5.58 7.91
CA ILE A 43 -9.26 6.77 7.62
C ILE A 43 -9.90 7.51 6.46
N GLU A 44 -10.18 8.80 6.64
CA GLU A 44 -10.99 9.57 5.72
C GLU A 44 -10.41 10.98 5.47
N SER A 45 -10.75 11.60 4.34
CA SER A 45 -10.53 13.03 4.07
C SER A 45 -9.10 13.47 4.39
N THR A 46 -8.13 12.79 3.77
CA THR A 46 -6.71 13.05 4.03
C THR A 46 -5.98 13.50 2.77
N VAL A 47 -5.16 14.54 2.90
CA VAL A 47 -4.22 14.98 1.86
C VAL A 47 -2.84 14.40 2.15
N MET A 48 -2.30 13.67 1.19
CA MET A 48 -0.97 13.07 1.20
C MET A 48 -0.11 13.79 0.16
N LYS A 49 0.88 14.59 0.56
CA LYS A 49 1.70 15.38 -0.37
C LYS A 49 3.18 15.05 -0.23
N SER A 50 3.85 14.73 -1.32
CA SER A 50 5.28 14.39 -1.33
C SER A 50 5.65 13.28 -0.33
N CYS A 51 4.68 12.45 0.04
CA CYS A 51 4.89 11.25 0.85
C CYS A 51 5.35 10.12 -0.07
N LEU A 52 6.13 9.19 0.45
CA LEU A 52 6.48 7.98 -0.29
C LEU A 52 5.25 7.09 -0.55
N TYR A 53 4.33 7.01 0.43
CA TYR A 53 3.09 6.24 0.33
C TYR A 53 1.86 7.11 0.61
N GLY A 54 0.72 6.78 0.01
CA GLY A 54 -0.58 7.31 0.41
C GLY A 54 -1.16 6.48 1.55
N ALA A 55 -1.87 5.42 1.17
CA ALA A 55 -2.33 4.35 2.06
C ALA A 55 -1.36 3.17 2.00
N ARG A 56 -0.72 2.85 3.13
CA ARG A 56 0.19 1.71 3.25
C ARG A 56 -0.31 0.68 4.25
N PHE A 57 -0.36 -0.58 3.84
CA PHE A 57 -0.45 -1.72 4.73
C PHE A 57 0.82 -2.58 4.61
N LYS A 58 1.37 -3.01 5.74
CA LYS A 58 2.54 -3.89 5.78
C LYS A 58 2.40 -4.97 6.85
N SER A 59 2.59 -6.21 6.46
CA SER A 59 2.78 -7.34 7.38
C SER A 59 4.04 -8.12 7.00
N TRP A 60 4.68 -8.72 8.00
CA TRP A 60 5.96 -9.39 7.85
C TRP A 60 5.82 -10.69 7.05
N THR A 61 6.85 -10.99 6.25
CA THR A 61 7.02 -12.32 5.63
C THR A 61 6.95 -13.39 6.71
N GLY A 62 6.01 -14.34 6.60
CA GLY A 62 5.79 -15.39 7.60
C GLY A 62 5.07 -14.92 8.87
N GLY A 63 4.47 -13.72 8.88
CA GLY A 63 3.68 -13.20 9.99
C GLY A 63 2.35 -13.94 10.18
N ASN A 64 1.70 -13.77 11.33
CA ASN A 64 0.41 -14.40 11.62
C ASN A 64 -0.64 -13.35 12.04
N GLY A 65 -1.90 -13.77 12.18
CA GLY A 65 -3.02 -12.94 12.61
C GLY A 65 -3.87 -12.40 11.47
N ILE A 66 -4.61 -11.33 11.73
CA ILE A 66 -5.59 -10.78 10.80
C ILE A 66 -5.67 -9.25 10.81
N ALA A 67 -5.73 -8.66 9.61
CA ALA A 67 -6.17 -7.29 9.41
C ALA A 67 -7.56 -7.31 8.76
N ARG A 68 -8.60 -6.79 9.45
CA ARG A 68 -9.98 -6.85 8.96
C ARG A 68 -10.71 -5.50 9.02
N ASN A 69 -11.58 -5.23 8.06
CA ASN A 69 -12.46 -4.07 8.06
C ASN A 69 -11.67 -2.76 8.15
N ILE A 70 -10.88 -2.51 7.10
CA ILE A 70 -10.01 -1.34 6.98
C ILE A 70 -10.46 -0.54 5.77
N THR A 71 -10.82 0.72 6.00
CA THR A 71 -11.26 1.63 4.95
C THR A 71 -10.38 2.86 4.90
N TRP A 72 -9.92 3.18 3.70
CA TRP A 72 -9.35 4.47 3.32
C TRP A 72 -10.31 5.15 2.38
N LYS A 73 -10.76 6.35 2.73
CA LYS A 73 -11.78 7.06 1.97
C LYS A 73 -11.39 8.52 1.72
N ASP A 74 -11.70 9.04 0.54
CA ASP A 74 -11.51 10.45 0.18
C ASP A 74 -10.06 10.90 0.41
N ILE A 75 -9.11 10.19 -0.22
CA ILE A 75 -7.67 10.43 -0.09
C ILE A 75 -7.18 11.24 -1.30
N THR A 76 -6.72 12.45 -1.06
CA THR A 76 -6.02 13.25 -2.07
C THR A 76 -4.53 12.95 -2.01
N PHE A 77 -3.90 12.54 -3.10
CA PHE A 77 -2.45 12.29 -3.12
C PHE A 77 -1.75 13.17 -4.15
N LEU A 78 -0.68 13.86 -3.76
CA LEU A 78 0.03 14.84 -4.57
C LEU A 78 1.51 14.49 -4.59
N ASN A 79 2.02 14.07 -5.74
CA ASN A 79 3.42 13.73 -5.96
C ASN A 79 3.87 12.56 -5.06
N VAL A 80 3.02 11.54 -4.99
CA VAL A 80 3.21 10.33 -4.17
C VAL A 80 3.59 9.16 -5.07
N PRO A 81 4.77 8.52 -4.88
CA PRO A 81 5.19 7.39 -5.71
C PRO A 81 4.27 6.17 -5.58
N PHE A 82 3.78 5.86 -4.37
CA PHE A 82 2.97 4.66 -4.11
C PHE A 82 1.65 5.02 -3.40
N PRO A 83 0.61 5.48 -4.11
CA PRO A 83 -0.65 5.91 -3.49
C PRO A 83 -1.36 4.82 -2.69
N ILE A 84 -1.44 3.59 -3.23
CA ILE A 84 -1.99 2.42 -2.54
C ILE A 84 -0.92 1.33 -2.54
N TYR A 85 -0.44 0.94 -1.36
CA TYR A 85 0.59 -0.08 -1.22
C TYR A 85 0.21 -1.09 -0.14
N VAL A 86 -0.01 -2.34 -0.52
CA VAL A 86 -0.37 -3.42 0.39
C VAL A 86 0.63 -4.54 0.23
N THR A 87 1.41 -4.82 1.27
CA THR A 87 2.38 -5.93 1.26
C THR A 87 2.19 -6.87 2.45
N GLN A 88 2.24 -8.18 2.16
CA GLN A 88 2.44 -9.23 3.15
C GLN A 88 3.89 -9.75 3.18
N ASN A 89 4.73 -9.19 2.32
CA ASN A 89 6.11 -9.58 2.13
C ASN A 89 7.07 -8.59 2.80
N TYR A 90 6.67 -7.89 3.87
CA TYR A 90 7.57 -6.94 4.53
C TYR A 90 8.73 -7.68 5.24
N TRP A 91 9.93 -7.15 5.12
CA TRP A 91 11.05 -7.50 5.99
C TRP A 91 11.92 -6.26 6.23
N ASP A 92 12.73 -6.33 7.28
CA ASP A 92 13.72 -5.31 7.56
C ASP A 92 15.00 -5.65 6.81
N GLN A 93 15.32 -4.82 5.82
CA GLN A 93 16.42 -5.04 4.90
C GLN A 93 17.77 -4.67 5.50
N GLU A 94 17.80 -3.90 6.59
CA GLU A 94 19.02 -3.64 7.36
C GLU A 94 19.52 -4.91 8.05
N LEU A 95 18.63 -5.88 8.29
CA LEU A 95 18.97 -7.17 8.90
C LEU A 95 19.47 -8.21 7.88
N GLY A 96 19.61 -7.83 6.60
CA GLY A 96 20.16 -8.66 5.54
C GLY A 96 19.12 -9.13 4.52
N PRO A 97 19.38 -10.25 3.80
CA PRO A 97 18.52 -10.71 2.74
C PRO A 97 17.15 -11.10 3.29
N ARG A 98 16.15 -11.08 2.39
CA ARG A 98 14.78 -11.48 2.73
C ARG A 98 14.78 -12.85 3.43
N PRO A 99 14.10 -12.99 4.58
CA PRO A 99 14.02 -14.28 5.26
C PRO A 99 13.44 -15.35 4.34
N ASN A 100 14.16 -16.45 4.19
CA ASN A 100 13.64 -17.63 3.51
C ASN A 100 12.74 -18.38 4.52
N THR A 101 11.42 -18.27 4.35
CA THR A 101 10.47 -18.95 5.23
C THR A 101 9.72 -20.01 4.46
N SER A 102 9.65 -21.22 5.02
CA SER A 102 8.75 -22.29 4.58
C SER A 102 7.35 -22.17 5.18
N SER A 103 7.14 -21.21 6.09
CA SER A 103 5.82 -20.93 6.65
C SER A 103 4.89 -20.41 5.56
N THR A 104 3.80 -21.12 5.32
CA THR A 104 2.68 -20.65 4.50
C THR A 104 1.78 -19.68 5.26
N ASN A 105 1.96 -19.55 6.58
CA ASN A 105 1.18 -18.62 7.38
C ASN A 105 1.64 -17.20 7.12
N ASN A 106 0.68 -16.36 6.74
CA ASN A 106 0.85 -14.93 6.52
C ASN A 106 -0.35 -14.21 7.14
N THR A 107 -0.18 -12.98 7.61
CA THR A 107 -1.29 -12.19 8.19
C THR A 107 -2.42 -12.06 7.15
N HIS A 108 -3.60 -12.59 7.45
CA HIS A 108 -4.75 -12.52 6.55
C HIS A 108 -5.26 -11.08 6.45
N ILE A 109 -5.65 -10.64 5.25
CA ILE A 109 -6.33 -9.35 5.04
C ILE A 109 -7.75 -9.59 4.55
N GLN A 110 -8.70 -8.92 5.20
CA GLN A 110 -10.13 -9.11 4.94
C GLN A 110 -10.86 -7.77 4.95
N ASP A 111 -11.75 -7.54 3.99
CA ASP A 111 -12.62 -6.36 3.96
C ASP A 111 -11.81 -5.05 3.94
N PHE A 112 -10.94 -4.91 2.93
CA PHE A 112 -10.19 -3.69 2.69
C PHE A 112 -10.88 -2.87 1.61
N LEU A 113 -11.17 -1.62 1.92
CA LEU A 113 -11.78 -0.69 0.99
C LEU A 113 -10.89 0.54 0.79
N PHE A 114 -10.49 0.79 -0.45
CA PHE A 114 -9.86 2.04 -0.87
C PHE A 114 -10.86 2.77 -1.75
N GLN A 115 -11.36 3.91 -1.31
CA GLN A 115 -12.40 4.64 -2.02
C GLN A 115 -12.05 6.12 -2.19
N GLY A 116 -12.29 6.66 -3.39
CA GLY A 116 -12.20 8.11 -3.62
C GLY A 116 -10.75 8.60 -3.56
N PHE A 117 -9.83 7.86 -4.18
CA PHE A 117 -8.43 8.27 -4.28
C PHE A 117 -8.26 9.17 -5.50
N THR A 118 -7.79 10.39 -5.31
CA THR A 118 -7.60 11.34 -6.41
C THR A 118 -6.25 12.04 -6.34
N GLY A 119 -5.53 12.12 -7.46
CA GLY A 119 -4.36 12.99 -7.57
C GLY A 119 -3.22 12.49 -8.46
N THR A 120 -1.97 12.79 -8.08
CA THR A 120 -0.77 12.64 -8.90
C THR A 120 0.24 11.62 -8.37
N VAL A 121 0.57 10.64 -9.20
CA VAL A 121 1.66 9.69 -8.98
C VAL A 121 2.98 10.34 -9.38
N ARG A 122 3.98 10.26 -8.50
CA ARG A 122 5.33 10.74 -8.82
C ARG A 122 6.12 9.66 -9.56
N ASP A 123 6.28 9.86 -10.87
CA ASP A 123 6.95 8.95 -11.79
C ASP A 123 8.35 9.43 -12.24
N GLY A 124 8.84 10.51 -11.66
CA GLY A 124 10.25 10.90 -11.71
C GLY A 124 11.06 10.33 -10.53
N PRO A 125 12.40 10.55 -10.50
CA PRO A 125 13.23 10.14 -9.38
C PRO A 125 12.69 10.61 -8.03
N PHE A 126 12.53 9.67 -7.11
CA PHE A 126 12.20 9.92 -5.72
C PHE A 126 13.39 9.52 -4.86
N VAL A 127 13.90 10.45 -4.06
CA VAL A 127 14.93 10.19 -3.06
C VAL A 127 14.30 10.41 -1.70
N GLU A 128 14.14 9.32 -0.97
CA GLU A 128 13.71 9.35 0.42
C GLU A 128 14.95 9.44 1.32
N GLY A 129 14.98 10.43 2.22
CA GLY A 129 16.18 10.75 3.01
C GLY A 129 16.56 9.74 4.10
N SER A 130 15.72 8.74 4.41
CA SER A 130 16.01 7.64 5.33
C SER A 130 16.46 6.36 4.60
N CYS A 131 16.84 6.48 3.33
CA CYS A 131 17.39 5.37 2.57
C CYS A 131 18.77 4.95 3.08
N VAL A 132 18.94 3.69 3.48
CA VAL A 132 20.22 3.13 3.96
C VAL A 132 20.65 1.85 3.25
N THR A 133 19.90 1.40 2.25
CA THR A 133 20.16 0.19 1.44
C THR A 133 20.33 0.53 -0.04
N ASP A 134 20.98 -0.36 -0.80
CA ASP A 134 21.07 -0.29 -2.26
C ASP A 134 20.66 -1.63 -2.91
N PRO A 135 19.53 -1.73 -3.65
CA PRO A 135 18.58 -0.65 -3.90
C PRO A 135 17.87 -0.17 -2.63
N CYS A 136 17.30 1.03 -2.69
CA CYS A 136 16.66 1.64 -1.52
C CYS A 136 15.51 0.79 -0.95
N TRP A 137 15.19 0.95 0.33
CA TRP A 137 14.33 -0.02 1.01
C TRP A 137 12.87 -0.07 0.55
N TYR A 138 12.44 0.95 -0.16
CA TYR A 138 11.13 1.01 -0.80
C TYR A 138 11.15 0.49 -2.24
N PHE A 139 12.27 -0.04 -2.72
CA PHE A 139 12.38 -0.64 -4.03
C PHE A 139 11.39 -1.80 -4.18
N VAL A 140 10.65 -1.78 -5.28
CA VAL A 140 9.72 -2.85 -5.67
C VAL A 140 10.20 -3.39 -7.01
N ALA A 141 10.58 -4.66 -7.03
CA ALA A 141 11.05 -5.30 -8.25
C ALA A 141 9.95 -5.28 -9.32
N GLY A 142 10.27 -4.77 -10.52
CA GLY A 142 9.34 -4.68 -11.65
C GLY A 142 8.44 -3.43 -11.67
N ALA A 143 8.42 -2.62 -10.60
CA ALA A 143 7.68 -1.37 -10.61
C ALA A 143 8.29 -0.37 -11.61
N THR A 144 7.43 0.32 -12.36
CA THR A 144 7.83 1.32 -13.36
C THR A 144 7.85 2.74 -12.80
N GLY A 145 7.42 2.95 -11.55
CA GLY A 145 7.27 4.25 -10.93
C GLY A 145 5.93 4.92 -11.24
N ARG A 146 5.00 4.21 -11.89
CA ARG A 146 3.70 4.75 -12.34
C ARG A 146 2.52 4.07 -11.64
N GLU A 147 2.80 3.18 -10.70
CA GLU A 147 1.81 2.32 -10.08
C GLU A 147 0.95 3.09 -9.06
N VAL A 148 -0.35 3.25 -9.35
CA VAL A 148 -1.29 3.81 -8.35
C VAL A 148 -1.60 2.81 -7.24
N ALA A 149 -1.59 1.51 -7.57
CA ALA A 149 -1.83 0.43 -6.64
C ALA A 149 -0.84 -0.71 -6.84
N ILE A 150 -0.23 -1.14 -5.75
CA ILE A 150 0.62 -2.34 -5.68
C ILE A 150 0.02 -3.27 -4.61
N LEU A 151 -0.42 -4.45 -5.05
CA LEU A 151 -0.96 -5.51 -4.21
C LEU A 151 0.02 -6.69 -4.20
N ASP A 152 0.92 -6.66 -3.23
CA ASP A 152 1.97 -7.64 -3.00
C ASP A 152 1.54 -8.64 -1.92
N LEU A 153 0.72 -9.60 -2.36
CA LEU A 153 -0.06 -10.50 -1.51
C LEU A 153 0.31 -11.97 -1.73
N TYR A 154 0.01 -12.80 -0.75
CA TYR A 154 0.11 -14.26 -0.83
C TYR A 154 -1.21 -14.90 -1.27
N PRO A 155 -1.17 -16.04 -1.98
CA PRO A 155 -2.37 -16.83 -2.27
C PRO A 155 -3.12 -17.25 -1.02
N GLY A 156 -4.45 -17.17 -1.04
CA GLY A 156 -5.33 -17.63 0.05
C GLY A 156 -5.38 -16.74 1.29
N THR A 157 -4.72 -15.58 1.29
CA THR A 157 -4.65 -14.70 2.47
C THR A 157 -5.43 -13.40 2.32
N ALA A 158 -5.92 -13.07 1.12
CA ALA A 158 -6.68 -11.86 0.85
C ALA A 158 -8.12 -12.15 0.42
N THR A 159 -9.07 -11.51 1.11
CA THR A 159 -10.50 -11.62 0.80
C THR A 159 -11.15 -10.26 0.83
N ASN A 160 -11.96 -9.96 -0.18
CA ASN A 160 -12.73 -8.71 -0.26
C ASN A 160 -11.84 -7.45 -0.15
N VAL A 161 -10.82 -7.38 -1.01
CA VAL A 161 -9.99 -6.18 -1.19
C VAL A 161 -10.53 -5.44 -2.41
N VAL A 162 -10.93 -4.18 -2.25
CA VAL A 162 -11.56 -3.39 -3.32
C VAL A 162 -11.00 -1.98 -3.36
N ALA A 163 -10.64 -1.52 -4.56
CA ALA A 163 -10.26 -0.15 -4.88
C ALA A 163 -11.28 0.47 -5.85
N ARG A 164 -12.07 1.42 -5.35
CA ARG A 164 -13.17 2.07 -6.08
C ARG A 164 -12.91 3.56 -6.20
N ASP A 165 -13.40 4.19 -7.26
CA ASP A 165 -13.31 5.64 -7.45
C ASP A 165 -11.86 6.15 -7.45
N ILE A 166 -10.97 5.47 -8.20
CA ILE A 166 -9.54 5.81 -8.25
C ILE A 166 -9.23 6.69 -9.47
N PHE A 167 -8.98 7.98 -9.24
CA PHE A 167 -8.69 9.00 -10.25
C PHE A 167 -7.23 9.47 -10.15
N ALA A 168 -6.33 8.75 -10.82
CA ALA A 168 -4.91 9.01 -10.81
C ALA A 168 -4.38 9.48 -12.16
N ARG A 169 -3.35 10.33 -12.15
CA ARG A 169 -2.48 10.61 -13.30
C ARG A 169 -1.03 10.61 -12.82
N THR A 170 -0.05 10.40 -13.70
CA THR A 170 1.34 10.62 -13.33
C THR A 170 1.74 12.09 -13.50
N GLU A 171 2.82 12.53 -12.85
CA GLU A 171 3.34 13.91 -13.00
C GLU A 171 3.76 14.20 -14.45
N SER A 172 4.35 13.21 -15.13
CA SER A 172 4.74 13.35 -16.54
C SER A 172 3.57 13.20 -17.54
N GLY A 173 2.36 12.86 -17.07
CA GLY A 173 1.19 12.62 -17.92
C GLY A 173 1.17 11.25 -18.60
N GLN A 174 2.08 10.35 -18.25
CA GLN A 174 2.06 8.96 -18.70
C GLN A 174 0.86 8.20 -18.11
N PRO A 175 0.42 7.11 -18.78
CA PRO A 175 -0.60 6.24 -18.23
C PRO A 175 -0.17 5.63 -16.90
N VAL A 176 -1.09 5.66 -15.93
CA VAL A 176 -0.93 5.03 -14.62
C VAL A 176 -0.95 3.51 -14.76
N ALA A 177 -0.15 2.83 -13.93
CA ALA A 177 -0.04 1.39 -13.88
C ALA A 177 -0.57 0.82 -12.56
N VAL A 178 -0.59 -0.51 -12.46
CA VAL A 178 -0.80 -1.29 -11.24
C VAL A 178 0.12 -2.49 -11.25
N MET A 179 0.35 -3.03 -10.06
CA MET A 179 0.98 -4.34 -9.87
C MET A 179 0.10 -5.21 -9.00
N CYS A 180 -0.27 -6.37 -9.51
CA CYS A 180 -1.24 -7.25 -8.85
C CYS A 180 -1.18 -8.65 -9.45
N ASN A 181 -1.07 -9.66 -8.59
CA ASN A 181 -1.14 -11.05 -8.98
C ASN A 181 -2.58 -11.57 -8.83
N ALA A 182 -3.25 -11.90 -9.93
CA ALA A 182 -4.63 -12.36 -9.92
C ALA A 182 -4.87 -13.64 -9.08
N THR A 183 -3.83 -14.45 -8.85
CA THR A 183 -3.94 -15.69 -8.05
C THR A 183 -4.00 -15.43 -6.53
N THR A 184 -3.71 -14.20 -6.09
CA THR A 184 -3.61 -13.84 -4.67
C THR A 184 -4.85 -13.13 -4.14
N VAL A 185 -5.80 -12.80 -5.03
CA VAL A 185 -7.05 -12.14 -4.71
C VAL A 185 -8.24 -13.02 -5.11
N THR A 186 -9.32 -12.94 -4.35
CA THR A 186 -10.50 -13.83 -4.49
C THR A 186 -11.70 -13.13 -5.11
N ASN A 187 -11.60 -11.82 -5.37
CA ASN A 187 -12.68 -10.98 -5.87
C ASN A 187 -12.17 -9.99 -6.93
N ASP A 188 -13.09 -9.33 -7.61
CA ASP A 188 -12.78 -8.15 -8.42
C ASP A 188 -12.28 -7.02 -7.51
N VAL A 189 -11.01 -6.63 -7.65
CA VAL A 189 -10.36 -5.61 -6.82
C VAL A 189 -10.66 -4.18 -7.26
N GLY A 190 -11.50 -4.00 -8.28
CA GLY A 190 -11.86 -2.70 -8.85
C GLY A 190 -10.97 -2.25 -10.01
N PHE A 191 -9.98 -3.07 -10.36
CA PHE A 191 -9.20 -2.93 -11.58
C PHE A 191 -8.70 -4.30 -12.05
N LYS A 192 -8.25 -4.37 -13.31
CA LYS A 192 -7.65 -5.58 -13.87
C LYS A 192 -6.38 -5.90 -13.09
N CYS A 193 -6.43 -6.93 -12.26
CA CYS A 193 -5.31 -7.37 -11.42
C CYS A 193 -4.23 -8.04 -12.27
N VAL A 194 -3.31 -7.23 -12.80
CA VAL A 194 -2.11 -7.62 -13.56
C VAL A 194 -1.01 -6.60 -13.29
N ASP A 195 0.23 -6.94 -13.67
CA ASP A 195 1.29 -5.95 -13.79
C ASP A 195 1.15 -5.24 -15.14
N GLY A 196 0.86 -3.93 -15.12
CA GLY A 196 0.65 -3.17 -16.35
C GLY A 196 -0.31 -1.98 -16.19
N PRO A 197 -0.92 -1.50 -17.30
CA PRO A 197 -1.80 -0.33 -17.26
C PRO A 197 -2.99 -0.50 -16.30
N PHE A 198 -3.31 0.58 -15.57
CA PHE A 198 -4.50 0.63 -14.73
C PHE A 198 -5.77 0.67 -15.59
N VAL A 199 -6.55 -0.41 -15.52
CA VAL A 199 -7.83 -0.53 -16.21
C VAL A 199 -8.91 -0.84 -15.19
N ARG A 200 -9.84 0.09 -15.00
CA ARG A 200 -10.96 -0.08 -14.06
C ARG A 200 -11.89 -1.22 -14.49
N THR A 201 -12.39 -1.96 -13.51
CA THR A 201 -13.43 -2.98 -13.68
C THR A 201 -14.75 -2.46 -13.12
N LYS A 202 -15.80 -3.28 -13.17
CA LYS A 202 -17.13 -2.91 -12.66
C LYS A 202 -17.11 -2.62 -11.16
N ALA A 203 -16.31 -3.33 -10.36
CA ALA A 203 -16.20 -3.06 -8.92
C ALA A 203 -15.47 -1.74 -8.60
N GLY A 204 -14.74 -1.18 -9.57
CA GLY A 204 -13.97 0.06 -9.42
C GLY A 204 -14.71 1.32 -9.87
N LEU A 205 -15.92 1.16 -10.42
CA LEU A 205 -16.83 2.23 -10.80
C LEU A 205 -17.63 2.77 -9.62
#